data_AF-A0A1Q7WPM0-F1
#
_entry.id   AF-A0A1Q7WPM0-F1
#
_cell.length_a   1.000
_cell.length_b   1.000
_cell.length_c   1.000
_cell.angle_alpha   90.00
_cell.angle_beta   90.00
_cell.angle_gamma   90.00
#
_symmetry.space_group_name_H-M   'P 1'
#
loop_
_entity.id
_entity.type
_entity.pdbx_description
1 polymer ?
#
loop_
_entity_poly.entity_id
_entity_poly.type
_entity_poly.pdbx_seq_one_letter_code
_entity_poly.pdbx_strand_id
1 'polypeptide(L)'
;MRSPRHIAALALVIGVNVFYILFVDVLGFIPTGVIYLAALFAVFGVRTRWILPLALLVTLAIHYSFYKLLRVPLPWGLLERFAW
;
A
#
# COMPACT_ATOMS: atom_id res chain seq x y z
N MET A 1 -26.12 12.71 3.94
CA MET A 1 -24.70 12.37 3.68
C MET A 1 -23.84 12.24 4.94
N ARG A 2 -24.37 11.76 6.09
CA ARG A 2 -23.55 11.53 7.30
C ARG A 2 -23.68 10.06 7.72
N SER A 3 -22.82 9.21 7.15
CA SER A 3 -22.59 7.88 7.73
C SER A 3 -21.23 7.93 8.43
N PRO A 4 -21.11 7.47 9.69
CA PRO A 4 -19.84 7.42 10.40
C PRO A 4 -18.79 6.59 9.64
N ARG A 5 -19.23 5.63 8.83
CA ARG A 5 -18.37 4.84 7.95
C ARG A 5 -17.70 5.68 6.86
N HIS A 6 -18.39 6.66 6.28
CA HIS A 6 -17.78 7.54 5.26
C HIS A 6 -16.73 8.47 5.87
N ILE A 7 -16.94 8.94 7.10
CA ILE A 7 -15.95 9.77 7.80
C ILE A 7 -14.73 8.93 8.17
N ALA A 8 -14.92 7.73 8.70
CA ALA A 8 -13.83 6.80 8.99
C ALA A 8 -13.05 6.43 7.72
N ALA A 9 -13.74 6.20 6.60
CA ALA A 9 -13.11 5.93 5.32
C ALA A 9 -12.26 7.11 4.84
N LEU A 10 -12.79 8.34 4.91
CA LEU A 10 -12.05 9.55 4.56
C LEU A 10 -10.80 9.72 5.45
N ALA A 11 -10.98 9.60 6.77
CA ALA A 11 -9.88 9.72 7.73
C ALA A 11 -8.81 8.64 7.49
N LEU A 12 -9.21 7.40 7.17
CA LEU A 12 -8.28 6.34 6.83
C LEU A 12 -7.52 6.67 5.54
N VAL A 13 -8.21 7.10 4.48
CA VAL A 13 -7.57 7.45 3.20
C VAL A 13 -6.51 8.53 3.42
N ILE A 14 -6.82 9.56 4.20
CA ILE A 14 -5.84 10.59 4.56
C ILE A 14 -4.69 9.98 5.38
N GLY A 15 -5.02 9.18 6.40
CA GLY A 15 -4.05 8.55 7.29
C GLY A 15 -3.06 7.63 6.56
N VAL A 16 -3.51 6.83 5.59
CA VAL A 16 -2.63 5.95 4.82
C VAL A 16 -1.71 6.73 3.88
N ASN A 17 -2.15 7.89 3.37
CA ASN A 17 -1.29 8.77 2.58
C ASN A 17 -0.20 9.41 3.44
N VAL A 18 -0.58 9.92 4.62
CA VAL A 18 0.40 10.45 5.59
C VAL A 18 1.39 9.36 6.01
N PHE A 19 0.90 8.16 6.32
CA PHE A 19 1.75 7.00 6.61
C PHE A 19 2.72 6.69 5.46
N TYR A 20 2.23 6.66 4.22
CA TYR A 20 3.09 6.39 3.06
C TYR A 20 4.21 7.42 2.93
N ILE A 21 3.87 8.71 2.97
CA ILE A 21 4.85 9.80 2.84
C ILE A 21 5.93 9.74 3.93
N LEU A 22 5.56 9.37 5.16
CA LEU A 22 6.49 9.36 6.29
C LEU A 22 7.37 8.11 6.35
N PHE A 23 6.87 6.95 5.89
CA PHE A 23 7.52 5.67 6.15
C PHE A 23 8.04 4.93 4.91
N VAL A 24 7.66 5.34 3.69
CA VAL A 24 8.06 4.61 2.47
C VAL A 24 9.57 4.56 2.26
N ASP A 25 10.29 5.63 2.57
CA ASP A 25 11.75 5.67 2.37
C ASP A 25 12.48 4.75 3.36
N VAL A 26 11.95 4.61 4.58
CA VAL A 26 12.53 3.73 5.60
C VAL A 26 12.14 2.28 5.36
N LEU A 27 10.84 1.99 5.25
CA LEU A 27 10.34 0.62 5.16
C LEU A 27 10.49 0.03 3.75
N GLY A 28 10.46 0.86 2.72
CA GLY A 28 10.38 0.46 1.33
C GLY A 28 8.94 0.31 0.84
N PHE A 29 8.79 0.29 -0.49
CA PHE A 29 7.50 0.25 -1.17
C PHE A 29 6.71 -1.04 -0.90
N ILE A 30 7.38 -2.19 -0.79
CA ILE A 30 6.69 -3.48 -0.61
C ILE A 30 5.92 -3.52 0.73
N PRO A 31 6.56 -3.37 1.91
CA PRO A 31 5.84 -3.40 3.17
C PRO A 31 4.85 -2.23 3.31
N THR A 32 5.21 -1.03 2.89
CA THR A 32 4.29 0.12 2.96
C THR A 32 3.09 -0.03 2.03
N GLY A 33 3.30 -0.48 0.80
CA GLY A 33 2.25 -0.74 -0.20
C GLY A 33 1.27 -1.84 0.26
N VAL A 34 1.78 -2.91 0.88
CA VAL A 34 0.93 -3.97 1.45
C VAL A 34 0.05 -3.42 2.57
N ILE A 35 0.62 -2.65 3.51
CA ILE A 35 -0.15 -2.04 4.61
C ILE A 35 -1.18 -1.06 4.05
N TYR A 36 -0.78 -0.23 3.09
CA TYR A 36 -1.62 0.79 2.44
C TYR A 36 -2.82 0.14 1.76
N LEU A 37 -2.60 -0.84 0.88
CA LEU A 37 -3.67 -1.52 0.16
C LEU A 37 -4.54 -2.36 1.10
N ALA A 38 -3.95 -3.04 2.09
CA ALA A 38 -4.73 -3.82 3.05
C ALA A 38 -5.70 -2.94 3.85
N ALA A 39 -5.24 -1.76 4.29
CA ALA A 39 -6.07 -0.79 4.99
C ALA A 39 -7.23 -0.29 4.12
N LEU A 40 -6.94 0.09 2.86
CA LEU A 40 -7.98 0.53 1.93
C LEU A 40 -8.98 -0.59 1.61
N PHE A 41 -8.52 -1.81 1.36
CA PHE A 41 -9.39 -2.96 1.11
C PHE A 41 -10.29 -3.27 2.31
N ALA A 42 -9.79 -3.15 3.53
CA ALA A 42 -10.60 -3.32 4.74
C ALA A 42 -11.75 -2.30 4.81
N VAL A 43 -11.48 -1.03 4.51
CA VAL A 43 -12.50 0.03 4.55
C VAL A 43 -13.47 -0.01 3.39
N PHE A 44 -13.02 -0.45 2.21
CA PHE A 44 -13.88 -0.59 1.03
C PHE A 44 -14.65 -1.93 0.98
N GLY A 45 -14.57 -2.75 2.02
CA GLY A 45 -15.42 -3.93 2.18
C GLY A 45 -14.95 -5.15 1.40
N VAL A 46 -13.65 -5.24 1.06
CA VAL A 46 -13.07 -6.48 0.54
C VAL A 46 -13.17 -7.56 1.62
N ARG A 47 -13.56 -8.77 1.23
CA ARG A 47 -13.73 -9.90 2.15
C ARG A 47 -12.39 -10.17 2.87
N THR A 48 -12.37 -10.24 4.21
CA THR A 48 -11.16 -10.32 5.04
C THR A 48 -10.11 -11.33 4.54
N ARG A 49 -10.55 -12.52 4.12
CA ARG A 49 -9.68 -13.57 3.58
C ARG A 49 -8.87 -13.17 2.33
N TRP A 50 -9.34 -12.17 1.59
CA TRP A 50 -8.74 -11.68 0.35
C TRP A 50 -7.90 -10.43 0.53
N ILE A 51 -8.01 -9.74 1.68
CA ILE A 51 -7.32 -8.46 1.90
C ILE A 51 -5.81 -8.62 1.74
N LEU A 52 -5.19 -9.51 2.53
CA LEU A 52 -3.74 -9.71 2.50
C LEU A 52 -3.25 -10.31 1.17
N PRO A 53 -3.85 -11.39 0.63
CA PRO A 53 -3.41 -11.93 -0.66
C PRO A 53 -3.49 -10.91 -1.80
N LEU A 54 -4.58 -10.13 -1.86
CA LEU A 54 -4.77 -9.14 -2.92
C LEU A 54 -3.83 -7.95 -2.73
N ALA A 55 -3.64 -7.47 -1.49
CA ALA A 55 -2.72 -6.37 -1.21
C ALA A 55 -1.29 -6.74 -1.60
N LEU A 56 -0.84 -7.95 -1.25
CA LEU A 56 0.47 -8.45 -1.64
C LEU A 56 0.62 -8.57 -3.16
N LEU A 57 -0.34 -9.23 -3.82
CA LEU A 57 -0.29 -9.44 -5.27
C LEU A 57 -0.29 -8.12 -6.04
N VAL A 58 -1.15 -7.18 -5.68
CA VAL A 58 -1.24 -5.86 -6.33
C VAL A 58 0.01 -5.03 -6.05
N THR A 59 0.54 -5.06 -4.82
CA THR A 59 1.80 -4.36 -4.50
C THR A 59 2.96 -4.88 -5.33
N LEU A 60 3.11 -6.21 -5.45
CA LEU A 60 4.16 -6.82 -6.26
C LEU A 60 3.97 -6.52 -7.75
N ALA A 61 2.73 -6.54 -8.25
CA ALA A 61 2.43 -6.18 -9.64
C ALA A 61 2.83 -4.73 -9.94
N ILE A 62 2.47 -3.78 -9.06
CA ILE A 62 2.87 -2.37 -9.21
C ILE A 62 4.39 -2.24 -9.15
N HIS A 63 5.03 -2.87 -8.16
CA HIS A 63 6.49 -2.82 -8.01
C HIS A 63 7.19 -3.32 -9.28
N TYR A 64 6.77 -4.48 -9.79
CA TYR A 64 7.28 -5.05 -11.03
C TYR A 64 7.05 -4.15 -12.24
N SER A 65 5.85 -3.59 -12.41
CA SER A 65 5.54 -2.67 -13.51
C SER A 65 6.42 -1.42 -13.45
N PHE A 66 6.61 -0.81 -12.29
CA PHE A 66 7.49 0.35 -12.17
C PHE A 66 8.94 0.01 -12.53
N TYR A 67 9.41 -1.13 -12.04
CA TYR A 67 10.79 -1.55 -12.27
C TYR A 67 11.07 -1.96 -13.72
N LYS A 68 10.21 -2.80 -14.30
CA LYS A 68 10.45 -3.41 -15.62
C LYS A 68 9.80 -2.66 -16.77
N LEU A 69 8.59 -2.12 -16.58
CA LEU A 69 7.86 -1.41 -17.64
C LEU A 69 8.26 0.06 -17.69
N LEU A 70 8.28 0.73 -16.53
CA LEU A 70 8.53 2.17 -16.45
C LEU A 70 10.01 2.53 -16.22
N ARG A 71 10.84 1.56 -15.82
CA ARG A 71 12.26 1.75 -15.47
C ARG A 71 12.47 2.81 -14.38
N VAL A 72 11.50 2.95 -13.48
CA VAL A 72 11.56 3.83 -12.32
C VAL A 72 11.79 2.98 -11.07
N PRO A 73 12.92 3.14 -10.37
CA PRO A 73 13.16 2.42 -9.14
C PRO A 73 12.24 2.94 -8.03
N LEU A 74 11.56 2.02 -7.36
CA LEU A 74 10.79 2.33 -6.15
C LEU A 74 11.67 2.15 -4.91
N PRO A 75 11.39 2.87 -3.81
CA PRO A 75 12.18 2.77 -2.60
C PRO A 75 12.20 1.34 -2.08
N TRP A 76 13.40 0.81 -1.86
CA TRP A 76 13.58 -0.50 -1.25
C TRP A 76 13.61 -0.42 0.29
N GLY A 77 14.05 0.71 0.85
CA GLY A 77 14.13 0.93 2.30
C GLY A 77 14.86 -0.21 3.01
N LEU A 78 14.23 -0.80 4.02
CA LEU A 78 14.78 -1.95 4.77
C LEU A 78 15.15 -3.16 3.89
N LEU A 79 14.55 -3.28 2.70
CA LEU A 79 14.78 -4.38 1.77
C LEU A 79 15.87 -4.06 0.74
N GLU A 80 16.63 -2.97 0.89
CA GLU A 80 17.69 -2.57 -0.05
C GLU A 80 18.73 -3.67 -0.29
N ARG A 81 18.99 -4.52 0.70
CA ARG A 81 19.88 -5.70 0.56
C ARG A 81 19.38 -6.76 -0.42
N PHE A 82 18.10 -6.75 -0.75
CA PHE A 82 17.45 -7.67 -1.67
C PHE A 82 17.06 -7.00 -2.99
N ALA A 83 17.48 -5.76 -3.22
CA ALA A 83 17.15 -5.04 -4.44
C ALA A 83 17.65 -5.80 -5.68
N TRP A 84 16.76 -5.99 -6.65
CA TRP A 84 16.99 -6.69 -7.92
C TRP A 84 16.66 -5.80 -9.12
#